data_AF-A0A3S3H3T1-F1
#
_entry.id   AF-A0A3S3H3T1-F1
#
_cell.length_a   1.000
_cell.length_b   1.000
_cell.length_c   1.000
_cell.angle_alpha   90.00
_cell.angle_beta   90.00
_cell.angle_gamma   90.00
#
_symmetry.space_group_name_H-M   'P 1'
#
loop_
_entity.id
_entity.type
_entity.pdbx_description
1 polymer ?
#
loop_
_entity_poly.entity_id
_entity_poly.type
_entity_poly.pdbx_seq_one_letter_code
_entity_poly.pdbx_strand_id
1 'polypeptide(L)'
;MTMINRTIAGKELLWFNNTLVAIQVSSADGEDGICVIEHRLPYGDSPPLHMHRNEDEVFHILEGQMRFQINGHERVVGAGETVIAPKGLPHTYRVESPQGAHTLTVTSGSDFETMVRLASRPAERPDLPQPGAPTPEMMATLTRLCAENGIDIVGPPMEG
;
A
#
# COMPACT_ATOMS: atom_id res chain seq x y z
N MET A 1 2.39 -4.68 -29.10
CA MET A 1 3.62 -5.00 -28.34
C MET A 1 3.32 -4.71 -26.89
N THR A 2 2.72 -5.66 -26.19
CA THR A 2 2.21 -5.47 -24.82
C THR A 2 3.35 -5.79 -23.86
N MET A 3 4.04 -4.76 -23.39
CA MET A 3 5.06 -4.89 -22.34
C MET A 3 4.33 -5.18 -21.02
N ILE A 4 4.04 -6.46 -20.74
CA ILE A 4 3.71 -6.89 -19.38
C ILE A 4 5.07 -7.05 -18.68
N ASN A 5 5.49 -5.99 -18.00
CA ASN A 5 6.77 -5.96 -17.29
C ASN A 5 6.75 -7.04 -16.19
N ARG A 6 7.75 -7.93 -16.22
CA ARG A 6 7.83 -9.15 -15.42
C ARG A 6 8.35 -8.86 -14.02
N THR A 7 7.50 -8.39 -13.11
CA THR A 7 7.88 -8.27 -11.68
C THR A 7 7.02 -9.11 -10.74
N ILE A 8 5.85 -9.59 -11.18
CA ILE A 8 4.95 -10.44 -10.38
C ILE A 8 5.07 -11.95 -10.65
N ALA A 9 5.87 -12.36 -11.64
CA ALA A 9 6.00 -13.76 -12.02
C ALA A 9 6.69 -14.58 -10.93
N GLY A 10 6.02 -15.60 -10.40
CA GLY A 10 6.54 -16.47 -9.35
C GLY A 10 6.46 -15.88 -7.94
N LYS A 11 5.79 -14.74 -7.77
CA LYS A 11 5.54 -14.12 -6.46
C LYS A 11 4.17 -14.52 -5.93
N GLU A 12 4.03 -14.48 -4.60
CA GLU A 12 2.72 -14.56 -3.96
C GLU A 12 1.93 -13.29 -4.27
N LEU A 13 0.74 -13.47 -4.84
CA LEU A 13 -0.15 -12.38 -5.22
C LEU A 13 -1.34 -12.34 -4.29
N LEU A 14 -1.64 -11.15 -3.80
CA LEU A 14 -2.66 -10.90 -2.80
C LEU A 14 -3.57 -9.76 -3.28
N TRP A 15 -4.86 -9.90 -3.04
CA TRP A 15 -5.81 -8.79 -3.14
C TRP A 15 -6.00 -8.17 -1.77
N PHE A 16 -5.54 -6.93 -1.63
CA PHE A 16 -5.70 -6.12 -0.43
C PHE A 16 -6.73 -5.02 -0.72
N ASN A 17 -7.95 -5.17 -0.19
CA ASN A 17 -9.12 -4.39 -0.64
C ASN A 17 -9.28 -4.43 -2.17
N ASN A 18 -9.15 -3.27 -2.84
CA ASN A 18 -9.30 -3.11 -4.28
C ASN A 18 -7.95 -3.11 -5.02
N THR A 19 -6.85 -3.36 -4.33
CA THR A 19 -5.49 -3.35 -4.89
C THR A 19 -4.99 -4.78 -5.16
N LEU A 20 -3.98 -4.89 -6.02
CA LEU A 20 -3.19 -6.11 -6.16
C LEU A 20 -1.81 -5.85 -5.59
N VAL A 21 -1.37 -6.70 -4.67
CA VAL A 21 -0.05 -6.59 -4.03
C VAL A 21 0.77 -7.86 -4.25
N ALA A 22 2.09 -7.68 -4.36
CA ALA A 22 3.06 -8.76 -4.44
C ALA A 22 4.20 -8.50 -3.44
N ILE A 23 4.49 -9.49 -2.59
CA ILE A 23 5.62 -9.39 -1.65
C ILE A 23 6.91 -9.71 -2.44
N GLN A 24 7.71 -8.68 -2.70
CA GLN A 24 8.94 -8.80 -3.49
C GLN A 24 10.11 -9.31 -2.64
N VAL A 25 10.23 -8.76 -1.44
CA VAL A 25 11.17 -9.14 -0.39
C VAL A 25 10.38 -9.22 0.91
N SER A 26 10.38 -10.39 1.55
CA SER A 26 9.80 -10.53 2.89
C SER A 26 10.78 -10.00 3.92
N SER A 27 10.26 -9.39 4.98
CA SER A 27 11.01 -9.05 6.20
C SER A 27 11.74 -10.27 6.80
N ALA A 28 11.29 -11.50 6.52
CA ALA A 28 11.96 -12.72 6.97
C ALA A 28 13.14 -13.16 6.07
N ASP A 29 13.32 -12.57 4.88
CA ASP A 29 14.37 -12.99 3.93
C ASP A 29 15.78 -12.49 4.32
N GLY A 30 15.88 -11.49 5.21
CA GLY A 30 17.14 -10.90 5.65
C GLY A 30 17.15 -10.49 7.11
N GLU A 31 18.33 -10.39 7.71
CA GLU A 31 18.50 -10.10 9.15
C GLU A 31 18.08 -8.67 9.54
N ASP A 32 18.16 -7.71 8.61
CA ASP A 32 17.76 -6.32 8.83
C ASP A 32 16.23 -6.11 8.76
N GLY A 33 15.47 -7.15 8.39
CA GLY A 33 14.01 -7.08 8.38
C GLY A 33 13.41 -6.20 7.30
N ILE A 34 14.12 -5.93 6.19
CA ILE A 34 13.61 -5.08 5.12
C ILE A 34 12.50 -5.79 4.34
N CYS A 35 11.35 -5.12 4.20
CA CYS A 35 10.23 -5.59 3.40
C CYS A 35 10.07 -4.69 2.16
N VAL A 36 9.80 -5.31 1.00
CA VAL A 36 9.45 -4.60 -0.23
C VAL A 36 8.16 -5.19 -0.78
N ILE A 37 7.11 -4.36 -0.88
CA ILE A 37 5.81 -4.75 -1.42
C ILE A 37 5.52 -3.93 -2.66
N GLU A 38 5.18 -4.60 -3.75
CA GLU A 38 4.74 -3.96 -4.99
C GLU A 38 3.22 -3.86 -5.01
N HIS A 39 2.69 -2.68 -5.38
CA HIS A 39 1.26 -2.40 -5.40
C HIS A 39 0.79 -1.94 -6.78
N ARG A 40 -0.30 -2.53 -7.27
CA ARG A 40 -1.12 -1.98 -8.35
C ARG A 40 -2.37 -1.39 -7.73
N LEU A 41 -2.59 -0.11 -7.97
CA LEU A 41 -3.62 0.69 -7.30
C LEU A 41 -4.61 1.23 -8.35
N PRO A 42 -5.94 1.07 -8.18
CA PRO A 42 -6.92 1.68 -9.08
C PRO A 42 -6.97 3.21 -8.93
N TYR A 43 -7.56 3.88 -9.92
CA TYR A 43 -7.85 5.32 -9.80
C TYR A 43 -8.71 5.61 -8.57
N GLY A 44 -8.36 6.65 -7.83
CA GLY A 44 -9.07 7.06 -6.61
C GLY A 44 -8.80 6.16 -5.40
N ASP A 45 -7.95 5.14 -5.51
CA ASP A 45 -7.51 4.37 -4.35
C ASP A 45 -6.86 5.32 -3.32
N SER A 46 -7.30 5.17 -2.07
CA SER A 46 -7.00 6.11 -0.99
C SER A 46 -7.16 5.38 0.34
N PRO A 47 -6.06 4.99 1.02
CA PRO A 47 -6.15 4.40 2.35
C PRO A 47 -6.63 5.46 3.37
N PRO A 48 -7.24 5.05 4.49
CA PRO A 48 -7.52 5.95 5.60
C PRO A 48 -6.26 6.72 6.04
N LEU A 49 -6.42 7.93 6.58
CA LEU A 49 -5.31 8.61 7.23
C LEU A 49 -4.81 7.74 8.40
N HIS A 50 -3.53 7.36 8.33
CA HIS A 50 -2.94 6.41 9.28
C HIS A 50 -1.53 6.82 9.68
N MET A 51 -1.00 6.17 10.71
CA MET A 51 0.31 6.43 11.26
C MET A 51 0.96 5.13 11.72
N HIS A 52 2.16 4.85 11.23
CA HIS A 52 2.98 3.73 11.69
C HIS A 52 3.73 4.13 12.97
N ARG A 53 3.75 3.25 13.96
CA ARG A 53 4.47 3.50 15.23
C ARG A 53 5.92 3.04 15.19
N ASN A 54 6.21 1.96 14.46
CA ASN A 54 7.48 1.25 14.57
C ASN A 54 8.40 1.49 13.37
N GLU A 55 7.84 1.62 12.16
CA GLU A 55 8.59 1.80 10.92
C GLU A 55 8.25 3.07 10.13
N ASP A 56 9.24 3.58 9.38
CA ASP A 56 9.00 4.54 8.30
C ASP A 56 8.44 3.79 7.08
N GLU A 57 7.60 4.45 6.29
CA GLU A 57 7.10 3.92 5.02
C GLU A 57 7.63 4.73 3.84
N VAL A 58 8.40 4.08 2.97
CA VAL A 58 8.92 4.70 1.75
C VAL A 58 8.12 4.23 0.56
N PHE A 59 7.61 5.17 -0.24
CA PHE A 59 6.92 4.93 -1.50
C PHE A 59 7.83 5.29 -2.66
N HIS A 60 8.04 4.38 -3.60
CA HIS A 60 8.66 4.67 -4.88
C HIS A 60 7.64 4.47 -6.00
N ILE A 61 7.44 5.51 -6.83
CA ILE A 61 6.41 5.48 -7.87
C ILE A 61 7.02 4.94 -9.16
N LEU A 62 6.46 3.84 -9.67
CA LEU A 62 6.88 3.22 -10.92
C LEU A 62 6.05 3.74 -12.10
N GLU A 63 4.73 3.88 -11.92
CA GLU A 63 3.80 4.39 -12.93
C GLU A 63 2.67 5.19 -12.27
N GLY A 64 2.09 6.13 -13.01
CA GLY A 64 0.97 6.96 -12.55
C GLY A 64 1.39 8.17 -11.72
N GLN A 65 0.40 8.82 -11.14
CA GLN A 65 0.49 10.04 -10.33
C GLN A 65 -0.36 9.88 -9.07
N MET A 66 0.20 10.28 -7.94
CA MET A 66 -0.43 10.15 -6.62
C MET A 66 -0.28 11.46 -5.85
N ARG A 67 -1.31 11.84 -5.12
CA ARG A 67 -1.26 12.95 -4.17
C ARG A 67 -1.07 12.38 -2.77
N PHE A 68 -0.01 12.76 -2.10
CA PHE A 68 0.27 12.39 -0.72
C PHE A 68 -0.13 13.53 0.21
N GLN A 69 -0.63 13.18 1.39
CA GLN A 69 -0.70 14.06 2.55
C GLN A 69 0.16 13.45 3.65
N ILE A 70 1.14 14.20 4.15
CA ILE A 70 2.02 13.76 5.24
C ILE A 70 2.09 14.90 6.27
N ASN A 71 1.64 14.61 7.49
CA ASN A 71 1.55 15.58 8.58
C ASN A 71 0.84 16.89 8.16
N GLY A 72 -0.25 16.77 7.40
CA GLY A 72 -1.03 17.90 6.90
C GLY A 72 -0.46 18.63 5.68
N HIS A 73 0.71 18.25 5.18
CA HIS A 73 1.30 18.81 3.97
C HIS A 73 1.00 17.93 2.76
N GLU A 74 0.51 18.55 1.68
CA GLU A 74 0.19 17.83 0.44
C GLU A 74 1.26 18.00 -0.64
N ARG A 75 1.50 16.91 -1.38
CA ARG A 75 2.34 16.93 -2.57
C ARG A 75 1.87 15.91 -3.59
N VAL A 76 1.83 16.31 -4.84
CA VAL A 76 1.61 15.41 -5.99
C VAL A 76 2.95 14.89 -6.48
N VAL A 77 3.03 13.59 -6.73
CA VAL A 77 4.24 12.90 -7.21
C VAL A 77 3.89 11.96 -8.36
N GLY A 78 4.83 11.77 -9.27
CA GLY A 78 4.72 10.86 -10.40
C GLY A 78 5.83 9.84 -10.48
N ALA A 79 5.85 9.08 -11.58
CA ALA A 79 6.84 8.04 -11.85
C ALA A 79 8.30 8.53 -11.70
N GLY A 80 9.13 7.70 -11.04
CA GLY A 80 10.53 7.98 -10.73
C GLY A 80 10.75 8.76 -9.42
N GLU A 81 9.71 9.37 -8.85
CA GLU A 81 9.80 10.06 -7.57
C GLU A 81 9.68 9.09 -6.39
N THR A 82 10.25 9.52 -5.26
CA THR A 82 10.19 8.79 -3.98
C THR A 82 9.62 9.70 -2.90
N VAL A 83 8.81 9.13 -2.02
CA VAL A 83 8.21 9.79 -0.85
C VAL A 83 8.55 8.96 0.37
N ILE A 84 8.90 9.62 1.48
CA ILE A 84 8.97 8.97 2.78
C ILE A 84 7.87 9.54 3.66
N ALA A 85 7.13 8.66 4.31
CA ALA A 85 6.24 8.96 5.42
C ALA A 85 6.92 8.50 6.71
N PRO A 86 7.53 9.42 7.47
CA PRO A 86 8.22 9.07 8.71
C PRO A 86 7.25 8.50 9.75
N LYS A 87 7.74 7.55 10.55
CA LYS A 87 6.99 6.99 11.68
C LYS A 87 6.54 8.08 12.64
N GLY A 88 5.37 7.87 13.25
CA GLY A 88 4.77 8.84 14.15
C GLY A 88 4.16 10.06 13.46
N LEU A 89 4.20 10.17 12.13
CA LEU A 89 3.53 11.21 11.37
C LEU A 89 2.31 10.63 10.61
N PRO A 90 1.10 11.18 10.80
CA PRO A 90 -0.06 10.79 10.02
C PRO A 90 0.14 11.01 8.53
N HIS A 91 -0.22 10.03 7.71
CA HIS A 91 -0.12 10.09 6.27
C HIS A 91 -1.23 9.30 5.56
N THR A 92 -1.48 9.70 4.32
CA THR A 92 -2.37 9.03 3.36
C THR A 92 -1.95 9.43 1.94
N TYR A 93 -2.54 8.80 0.95
CA TYR A 93 -2.43 9.19 -0.44
C TYR A 93 -3.77 9.06 -1.16
N ARG A 94 -3.83 9.61 -2.37
CA ARG A 94 -4.85 9.31 -3.36
C ARG A 94 -4.23 9.09 -4.73
N VAL A 95 -4.67 8.06 -5.45
CA VAL A 95 -4.28 7.84 -6.84
C VAL A 95 -5.05 8.79 -7.76
N GLU A 96 -4.31 9.67 -8.44
CA GLU A 96 -4.87 10.74 -9.29
C GLU A 96 -4.92 10.33 -10.77
N SER A 97 -4.07 9.41 -11.21
CA SER A 97 -4.05 8.95 -12.61
C SER A 97 -5.26 8.07 -12.95
N PRO A 98 -6.01 8.35 -14.04
CA PRO A 98 -7.16 7.54 -14.45
C PRO A 98 -6.83 6.08 -14.76
N GLN A 99 -5.59 5.79 -15.17
CA GLN A 99 -5.12 4.44 -15.45
C GLN A 99 -4.69 3.68 -14.18
N GLY A 100 -4.79 4.30 -13.00
CA GLY A 100 -4.24 3.79 -11.75
C GLY A 100 -2.78 4.19 -11.54
N ALA A 101 -2.17 3.60 -10.51
CA ALA A 101 -0.76 3.78 -10.18
C ALA A 101 -0.07 2.43 -9.89
N HIS A 102 1.24 2.44 -10.00
CA HIS A 102 2.12 1.32 -9.69
C HIS A 102 3.23 1.80 -8.77
N THR A 103 3.37 1.20 -7.59
CA THR A 103 4.34 1.64 -6.59
C THR A 103 5.06 0.47 -5.93
N LEU A 104 6.19 0.78 -5.32
CA LEU A 104 6.80 -0.04 -4.28
C LEU A 104 6.62 0.67 -2.94
N THR A 105 6.27 -0.07 -1.89
CA THR A 105 6.46 0.34 -0.51
C THR A 105 7.66 -0.40 0.07
N VAL A 106 8.52 0.32 0.80
CA VAL A 106 9.66 -0.23 1.52
C VAL A 106 9.53 0.13 2.98
N THR A 107 9.59 -0.88 3.84
CA THR A 107 9.50 -0.75 5.30
C THR A 107 10.57 -1.62 5.97
N SER A 108 10.82 -1.35 7.25
CA SER A 108 11.63 -2.20 8.13
C SER A 108 10.75 -2.95 9.11
N GLY A 109 11.12 -4.18 9.48
CA GLY A 109 10.34 -5.00 10.39
C GLY A 109 9.15 -5.69 9.70
N SER A 110 8.43 -6.50 10.46
CA SER A 110 7.37 -7.37 9.94
C SER A 110 5.97 -6.79 10.04
N ASP A 111 5.77 -5.69 10.76
CA ASP A 111 4.44 -5.21 11.17
C ASP A 111 3.55 -4.90 9.95
N PHE A 112 3.99 -4.03 9.04
CA PHE A 112 3.24 -3.73 7.82
C PHE A 112 3.01 -4.96 6.93
N GLU A 113 4.04 -5.79 6.71
CA GLU A 113 3.90 -7.01 5.90
C GLU A 113 2.86 -7.96 6.51
N THR A 114 2.92 -8.17 7.81
CA THR A 114 2.00 -9.05 8.55
C THR A 114 0.58 -8.52 8.45
N MET A 115 0.38 -7.21 8.62
CA MET A 115 -0.91 -6.57 8.44
C MET A 115 -1.45 -6.79 7.02
N VAL A 116 -0.64 -6.50 5.98
CA VAL A 116 -1.04 -6.69 4.58
C VAL A 116 -1.42 -8.15 4.32
N ARG A 117 -0.62 -9.12 4.78
CA ARG A 117 -0.92 -10.54 4.61
C ARG A 117 -2.22 -10.96 5.29
N LEU A 118 -2.44 -10.54 6.54
CA LEU A 118 -3.63 -10.89 7.32
C LEU A 118 -4.91 -10.22 6.79
N ALA A 119 -4.79 -9.01 6.24
CA ALA A 119 -5.92 -8.25 5.71
C ALA A 119 -6.22 -8.59 4.23
N SER A 120 -5.37 -9.39 3.60
CA SER A 120 -5.52 -9.78 2.19
C SER A 120 -6.20 -11.13 2.02
N ARG A 121 -6.63 -11.38 0.79
CA ARG A 121 -6.99 -12.72 0.28
C ARG A 121 -6.09 -13.08 -0.90
N PRO A 122 -5.86 -14.39 -1.19
CA PRO A 122 -5.11 -14.79 -2.37
C PRO A 122 -5.70 -14.20 -3.66
N ALA A 123 -4.85 -13.67 -4.53
CA ALA A 123 -5.24 -13.24 -5.86
C ALA A 123 -5.29 -14.43 -6.81
N GLU A 124 -6.44 -14.67 -7.41
CA GLU A 124 -6.63 -15.79 -8.36
C GLU A 124 -6.00 -15.51 -9.74
N ARG A 125 -5.67 -14.23 -9.99
CA ARG A 125 -5.12 -13.75 -11.26
C ARG A 125 -4.28 -12.49 -11.04
N PRO A 126 -3.34 -12.19 -11.95
CA PRO A 126 -2.39 -11.09 -11.80
C PRO A 126 -2.98 -9.71 -12.22
N ASP A 127 -4.23 -9.44 -11.86
CA ASP A 127 -4.89 -8.16 -12.12
C ASP A 127 -5.62 -7.64 -10.87
N LEU A 128 -6.15 -6.41 -10.97
CA LEU A 128 -6.96 -5.82 -9.92
C LEU A 128 -8.24 -6.66 -9.69
N PRO A 129 -8.70 -6.78 -8.43
CA PRO A 129 -9.99 -7.41 -8.15
C PRO A 129 -11.13 -6.56 -8.76
N GLN A 130 -12.33 -7.13 -8.80
CA GLN A 130 -13.51 -6.30 -9.11
C GLN A 130 -13.66 -5.22 -8.03
N PRO A 131 -13.75 -3.93 -8.40
CA PRO A 131 -13.89 -2.86 -7.41
C PRO A 131 -15.15 -3.03 -6.57
N GLY A 132 -15.02 -2.89 -5.26
CA GLY A 132 -16.13 -2.91 -4.32
C GLY A 132 -15.92 -1.92 -3.18
N ALA A 133 -17.02 -1.38 -2.65
CA ALA A 133 -16.95 -0.65 -1.39
C ALA A 133 -16.65 -1.63 -0.25
N PRO A 134 -15.79 -1.28 0.72
CA PRO A 134 -15.54 -2.14 1.87
C PRO A 134 -16.81 -2.26 2.73
N THR A 135 -17.14 -3.48 3.15
CA THR A 135 -18.25 -3.70 4.09
C THR A 135 -17.87 -3.20 5.49
N PRO A 136 -18.84 -2.95 6.39
CA PRO A 136 -18.55 -2.62 7.78
C PRO A 136 -17.65 -3.64 8.49
N GLU A 137 -17.83 -4.93 8.17
CA GLU A 137 -17.00 -6.01 8.72
C GLU A 137 -15.56 -5.95 8.19
N MET A 138 -15.36 -5.67 6.90
CA MET A 138 -14.03 -5.48 6.32
C MET A 138 -13.33 -4.27 6.98
N MET A 139 -14.03 -3.15 7.16
CA MET A 139 -13.48 -1.96 7.82
C MET A 139 -13.10 -2.22 9.28
N ALA A 140 -13.96 -2.95 10.02
CA ALA A 140 -13.68 -3.33 11.40
C ALA A 140 -12.47 -4.29 11.49
N THR A 141 -12.39 -5.25 10.57
CA THR A 141 -11.27 -6.20 10.50
C THR A 141 -9.96 -5.48 10.19
N LEU A 142 -9.96 -4.59 9.19
CA LEU A 142 -8.80 -3.79 8.84
C LEU A 142 -8.33 -2.93 10.02
N THR A 143 -9.27 -2.21 10.67
CA THR A 143 -8.94 -1.38 11.85
C THR A 143 -8.27 -2.18 12.95
N ARG A 144 -8.80 -3.38 13.25
CA ARG A 144 -8.23 -4.27 14.26
C ARG A 144 -6.83 -4.74 13.87
N LEU A 145 -6.65 -5.21 12.64
CA LEU A 145 -5.36 -5.71 12.15
C LEU A 145 -4.30 -4.61 12.09
N CYS A 146 -4.66 -3.39 11.68
CA CYS A 146 -3.76 -2.24 11.78
C CYS A 146 -3.29 -2.02 13.22
N ALA A 147 -4.23 -1.97 14.18
CA ALA A 147 -3.89 -1.74 15.58
C ALA A 147 -3.00 -2.85 16.19
N GLU A 148 -3.26 -4.11 15.84
CA GLU A 148 -2.45 -5.27 16.27
C GLU A 148 -1.03 -5.23 15.71
N ASN A 149 -0.80 -4.52 14.60
CA ASN A 149 0.49 -4.40 13.93
C ASN A 149 1.03 -2.96 13.97
N GLY A 150 0.73 -2.20 15.04
CA GLY A 150 1.38 -0.91 15.26
C GLY A 150 0.99 0.22 14.28
N ILE A 151 -0.13 0.09 13.56
CA ILE A 151 -0.65 1.09 12.63
C ILE A 151 -1.94 1.67 13.20
N ASP A 152 -1.93 2.98 13.47
CA ASP A 152 -3.10 3.70 13.96
C ASP A 152 -3.87 4.31 12.79
N ILE A 153 -5.16 3.99 12.64
CA ILE A 153 -6.07 4.75 11.78
C ILE A 153 -6.54 5.98 12.55
N VAL A 154 -6.23 7.17 12.04
CA VAL A 154 -6.44 8.45 12.73
C VAL A 154 -7.37 9.40 11.98
N GLY A 155 -7.86 9.02 10.80
CA GLY A 155 -8.81 9.83 10.04
C GLY A 155 -9.35 9.11 8.80
N PRO A 156 -10.26 9.79 8.06
CA PRO A 156 -10.82 9.24 6.84
C PRO A 156 -9.77 9.17 5.72
N PRO A 157 -10.07 8.45 4.62
CA PRO A 157 -9.30 8.54 3.39
C PRO A 157 -9.25 9.96 2.83
N MET A 158 -8.24 10.24 2.01
CA MET A 158 -8.15 11.50 1.27
C MET A 158 -9.27 11.58 0.22
N GLU A 159 -9.99 12.70 0.22
CA GLU A 159 -11.04 13.00 -0.77
C GLU A 159 -10.45 13.43 -2.13
N GLY A 160 -11.25 13.24 -3.18
CA GLY A 160 -10.88 13.57 -4.57
C GLY A 160 -11.15 15.02 -4.97
#